data_AF-A0ABC8TIS8-F1
#
_entry.id   AF-A0ABC8TIS8-F1
#
_cell.length_a   1.000
_cell.length_b   1.000
_cell.length_c   1.000
_cell.angle_alpha   90.00
_cell.angle_beta   90.00
_cell.angle_gamma   90.00
#
_symmetry.space_group_name_H-M   'P 1'
#
loop_
_entity.id
_entity.type
_entity.pdbx_description
1 polymer ?
#
loop_
_entity_poly.entity_id
_entity_poly.type
_entity_poly.pdbx_seq_one_letter_code
_entity_poly.pdbx_strand_id
1 'polypeptide(L)' 'MVNLKGRENEFRNNAIELIRRFQNDIGELATEESKTFRERTISIVLVPNKTVVQKAQEPPKKKEKSTVTEVSAGV' A
#
# COMPACT_ATOMS: atom_id res chain seq x y z
N MET A 1 -5.46 13.97 -4.81
CA MET A 1 -5.64 14.95 -5.90
C MET A 1 -4.58 16.03 -5.75
N VAL A 2 -3.97 16.46 -6.85
CA VAL A 2 -2.93 17.51 -6.88
C VAL A 2 -3.43 18.67 -7.72
N ASN A 3 -3.40 19.87 -7.15
CA ASN A 3 -3.75 21.12 -7.86
C ASN A 3 -2.48 21.90 -8.16
N LEU A 4 -2.28 22.22 -9.43
CA LEU A 4 -1.21 23.07 -9.92
C LEU A 4 -1.63 24.53 -9.81
N LYS A 5 -0.70 25.41 -9.45
CA LYS A 5 -0.93 26.86 -9.38
C LYS A 5 0.15 27.60 -10.16
N GLY A 6 -0.28 28.50 -11.04
CA GLY A 6 0.63 29.36 -11.79
C GLY A 6 1.32 28.62 -12.94
N ARG A 7 2.62 28.34 -12.81
CA ARG A 7 3.48 27.74 -13.86
C ARG A 7 3.20 26.24 -14.04
N GLU A 8 1.97 25.91 -14.40
CA GLU A 8 1.44 24.54 -14.48
C GLU A 8 2.32 23.63 -15.35
N ASN A 9 2.77 24.12 -16.50
CA ASN A 9 3.63 23.37 -17.43
C ASN A 9 5.00 23.01 -16.82
N GLU A 10 5.55 23.88 -15.97
CA GLU A 10 6.84 23.65 -15.30
C GLU A 10 6.69 22.65 -14.14
N PHE A 11 5.54 22.65 -13.46
CA PHE A 11 5.28 21.80 -12.29
C PHE A 11 4.61 20.46 -12.62
N ARG A 12 4.17 20.25 -13.86
CA ARG A 12 3.46 19.03 -14.29
C ARG A 12 4.25 17.77 -13.99
N ASN A 13 5.56 17.78 -14.28
CA ASN A 13 6.43 16.64 -14.03
C ASN A 13 6.56 16.35 -12.53
N ASN A 14 6.72 17.39 -11.70
CA ASN A 14 6.81 17.25 -10.25
C ASN A 14 5.51 16.68 -9.66
N ALA A 15 4.36 17.10 -10.17
CA ALA A 15 3.07 16.56 -9.72
C ALA A 15 2.86 15.09 -10.14
N ILE A 16 3.36 14.70 -11.32
CA ILE A 16 3.38 13.29 -11.75
C ILE A 16 4.27 12.47 -10.82
N GLU A 17 5.47 12.96 -10.50
CA GLU A 17 6.36 12.29 -9.54
C GLU A 17 5.74 12.16 -8.15
N LEU A 18 5.10 13.21 -7.65
CA LEU A 18 4.42 13.18 -6.36
C LEU A 18 3.37 12.07 -6.30
N ILE A 19 2.54 11.95 -7.34
CA ILE A 19 1.52 10.91 -7.43
C ILE A 19 2.17 9.52 -7.52
N ARG A 20 3.24 9.36 -8.30
CA ARG A 20 3.97 8.08 -8.39
C ARG A 20 4.57 7.67 -7.05
N ARG A 21 5.19 8.60 -6.31
CA ARG A 21 5.73 8.33 -4.97
C ARG A 21 4.61 7.90 -4.02
N PHE A 22 3.50 8.61 -4.04
CA PHE A 22 2.33 8.23 -3.24
C PHE A 22 1.79 6.83 -3.59
N GLN A 23 1.73 6.47 -4.87
CA GLN A 23 1.35 5.11 -5.28
C GLN A 23 2.35 4.06 -4.79
N ASN A 24 3.65 4.35 -4.86
CA ASN A 24 4.68 3.44 -4.36
C ASN A 24 4.60 3.27 -2.84
N ASP A 25 4.32 4.34 -2.09
CA ASP A 25 4.16 4.29 -0.63
C ASP A 25 2.94 3.46 -0.21
N ILE A 26 1.88 3.47 -1.02
CA ILE A 26 0.72 2.59 -0.84
C ILE A 26 1.05 1.13 -1.19
N GLY A 27 1.89 0.91 -2.21
CA GLY A 27 2.32 -0.41 -2.63
C GLY A 27 1.15 -1.30 -3.07
N GLU A 28 1.11 -2.53 -2.58
CA GLU A 28 0.11 -3.55 -2.96
C GLU A 28 -1.26 -3.36 -2.26
N LEU A 29 -1.38 -2.39 -1.35
CA LEU A 29 -2.58 -2.16 -0.55
C LEU A 29 -3.75 -1.59 -1.37
N ALA A 30 -3.48 -0.93 -2.49
CA ALA A 30 -4.50 -0.42 -3.39
C ALA A 30 -4.07 -0.50 -4.85
N THR A 31 -5.04 -0.68 -5.73
CA THR A 31 -4.85 -0.68 -7.18
C THR A 31 -5.38 0.60 -7.80
N GLU A 32 -4.74 1.10 -8.86
CA GLU A 32 -5.23 2.24 -9.62
C GLU A 32 -6.52 1.89 -10.35
N GLU A 33 -7.60 2.63 -10.08
CA GLU A 33 -8.87 2.51 -10.80
C GLU A 33 -8.93 3.47 -11.97
N SER A 34 -8.58 4.74 -11.74
CA SER A 34 -8.60 5.75 -12.78
C SER A 34 -7.64 6.90 -12.50
N LYS A 35 -7.23 7.55 -13.58
CA LYS A 35 -6.35 8.71 -13.54
C LYS A 35 -6.85 9.76 -14.51
N THR A 36 -6.98 10.99 -14.04
CA THR A 36 -7.46 12.13 -14.83
C THR A 36 -6.46 13.26 -14.78
N PHE A 37 -6.14 13.78 -15.95
CA PHE A 37 -5.34 14.99 -16.12
C PHE A 37 -6.22 16.09 -16.70
N ARG A 38 -6.37 17.17 -15.95
CA ARG A 38 -6.94 18.45 -16.40
C ARG A 38 -5.81 19.48 -16.40
N GLU A 39 -6.03 20.62 -17.06
CA GLU A 39 -5.02 21.70 -17.19
C GLU A 39 -4.37 22.06 -15.85
N ARG A 40 -5.17 22.19 -14.79
CA ARG A 40 -4.71 22.61 -13.45
C ARG A 40 -4.74 21.53 -12.38
N THR A 41 -5.20 20.33 -12.72
CA THR A 41 -5.50 19.32 -11.71
C THR A 41 -5.16 17.94 -12.22
N ILE A 42 -4.48 17.18 -11.36
CA ILE A 42 -4.22 15.76 -11.59
C ILE A 42 -4.89 14.98 -10.46
N SER A 43 -5.77 14.06 -10.81
CA SER A 43 -6.45 13.19 -9.85
C SER A 43 -6.20 11.73 -10.18
N ILE A 44 -6.10 10.93 -9.12
CA ILE A 44 -6.03 9.48 -9.17
C ILE A 44 -7.08 8.94 -8.21
N VAL A 45 -7.77 7.88 -8.62
CA VAL A 45 -8.67 7.09 -7.80
C VAL A 45 -8.03 5.74 -7.56
N LEU A 46 -7.87 5.37 -6.29
CA LEU A 46 -7.29 4.10 -5.87
C LEU A 46 -8.36 3.28 -5.15
N VAL A 47 -8.44 1.99 -5.47
CA VAL A 47 -9.36 1.05 -4.83
C VAL A 47 -8.57 0.11 -3.92
N PRO A 48 -9.00 -0.09 -2.66
CA PRO A 48 -8.32 -0.99 -1.75
C PRO A 48 -8.23 -2.42 -2.28
N ASN A 49 -7.05 -3.01 -2.21
CA ASN A 49 -6.85 -4.43 -2.45
C ASN A 49 -7.20 -5.22 -1.19
N LYS A 50 -8.45 -5.67 -1.12
CA LYS A 50 -9.00 -6.36 0.06
C LYS A 50 -8.27 -7.68 0.38
N THR A 51 -7.63 -8.30 -0.61
CA THR A 51 -6.93 -9.58 -0.42
C THR A 51 -5.63 -9.41 0.38
N VAL A 52 -4.91 -8.32 0.15
CA VAL A 52 -3.63 -8.02 0.82
C VAL A 52 -3.88 -7.45 2.22
N VAL A 53 -4.91 -6.59 2.37
CA VAL A 53 -5.29 -6.00 3.66
C VAL A 53 -5.69 -7.08 4.67
N GLN A 54 -6.45 -8.10 4.26
CA GLN A 54 -6.82 -9.21 5.15
C GLN A 54 -5.62 -10.07 5.57
N LYS A 55 -4.67 -10.30 4.66
CA LYS A 55 -3.46 -11.10 4.93
C LYS A 55 -2.50 -10.39 5.89
N ALA A 56 -2.47 -9.06 5.88
CA ALA A 56 -1.72 -8.26 6.86
C ALA A 56 -2.40 -8.22 8.25
N GLN A 57 -3.70 -8.52 8.32
CA GLN A 57 -4.49 -8.49 9.55
C GLN A 57 -4.67 -9.88 10.20
N GLU A 58 -4.20 -10.97 9.58
CA GLU A 58 -4.11 -12.25 10.28
C GLU A 58 -3.06 -12.13 11.40
N PRO A 59 -3.44 -12.34 12.68
CA PRO A 59 -2.46 -12.41 13.74
C PRO A 59 -1.50 -13.58 13.43
N PRO A 60 -0.20 -13.44 13.70
CA PRO A 60 0.75 -14.52 13.47
C PRO A 60 0.28 -15.74 14.26
N LYS A 61 -0.28 -16.73 13.55
CA LYS A 61 -0.65 -18.01 14.12
C LYS A 61 0.63 -18.65 14.63
N LYS A 62 0.86 -18.54 15.94
CA LYS A 62 1.74 -19.44 16.69
C LYS A 62 1.35 -20.87 16.30
N LYS A 63 2.32 -21.64 15.79
CA LYS A 63 2.50 -23.11 15.86
C LYS A 63 3.45 -23.49 14.72
N GLU A 64 4.46 -24.33 14.86
CA GLU A 64 4.74 -25.35 15.87
C GLU A 64 6.24 -25.65 15.78
N LYS A 65 6.98 -25.58 16.90
CA LYS A 65 8.31 -26.20 16.97
C LYS A 65 8.11 -27.68 17.25
N SER A 66 8.61 -28.48 16.34
CA SER A 66 8.58 -29.94 16.29
C SER A 66 9.23 -30.61 17.51
N THR A 67 8.54 -31.66 17.99
CA THR A 67 9.03 -32.97 18.43
C THR A 67 9.98 -33.13 19.63
N VAL A 68 9.46 -33.89 20.62
CA VAL A 68 10.07 -35.00 21.38
C VAL A 68 11.16 -34.66 22.39
N THR A 69 10.89 -34.94 23.69
CA THR A 69 11.59 -35.97 24.50
C THR A 69 10.95 -36.03 25.89
N GLU A 70 10.54 -37.24 26.27
CA GLU A 70 10.08 -37.69 27.59
C GLU A 70 11.11 -37.40 28.68
N VAL A 71 10.68 -36.98 29.88
CA VAL A 71 11.20 -37.57 31.14
C VAL A 71 10.12 -37.46 32.21
N SER A 72 9.66 -38.63 32.67
CA SER A 72 8.97 -38.84 33.94
C SER A 72 9.98 -38.69 35.08
N ALA A 73 9.66 -37.87 36.08
CA ALA A 73 10.28 -37.97 37.41
C ALA A 73 9.26 -37.54 38.46
N GLY A 74 8.80 -38.51 39.24
CA GLY A 74 7.99 -38.27 40.41
C GLY A 74 8.80 -37.71 41.57
N VAL A 75 8.09 -37.03 42.47
CA VAL A 75 8.21 -37.10 43.93
C VAL A 75 6.79 -36.96 44.49
#